data_AF-A0A5C9E9T9-F1
#
_entry.id   AF-A0A5C9E9T9-F1
#
_cell.length_a   1.000
_cell.length_b   1.000
_cell.length_c   1.000
_cell.angle_alpha   90.00
_cell.angle_beta   90.00
_cell.angle_gamma   90.00
#
_symmetry.space_group_name_H-M   'P 1'
#
loop_
_entity.id
_entity.type
_entity.pdbx_description
1 polymer ?
#
loop_
_entity_poly.entity_id
_entity_poly.type
_entity_poly.pdbx_seq_one_letter_code
_entity_poly.pdbx_strand_id
1 'polypeptide(L)'
;MFFFGAYLTTLIAVKARQGNLLSTTTGFAVYMGFYCLYVFASTLPFLYLSEIDTIDFNLYQFIFTIFYFLGIIFFVFLTEFDNKKHGEVPAKKPIPYLLTIMALIGLILFLIFGIFKIYDWFITLFILLIPFIFASKEILTNFENLKIVQNFKMNLFYSGLVIAGTSNGLISFIFLFGIEFLVLKDITIIIGSLLMVYTWKSLPPLSELNWIDKMQQLLVVHSETSALLFNYHFKMLEDSEERGLDSDLAGSAIEGIGMLLLEILADTGHLKVIDHGNKKIYFVHGRKSTSILISTGTLTEFQYRLEMFHIRFEKYFDAELSKFLGDISSFKNTESIVREVFIS
;
A
#
# COMPACT_ATOMS: atom_id res chain seq x y z
N MET A 1 -25.21 12.32 -1.13
CA MET A 1 -24.40 11.22 -0.57
C MET A 1 -23.92 10.21 -1.62
N PHE A 2 -24.82 9.63 -2.43
CA PHE A 2 -24.46 8.62 -3.45
C PHE A 2 -23.33 9.08 -4.39
N PHE A 3 -23.46 10.26 -5.01
CA PHE A 3 -22.41 10.80 -5.89
C PHE A 3 -21.04 10.95 -5.20
N PHE A 4 -21.04 11.30 -3.92
CA PHE A 4 -19.82 11.41 -3.13
C PHE A 4 -19.15 10.06 -2.89
N GLY A 5 -19.92 9.05 -2.47
CA GLY A 5 -19.38 7.70 -2.31
C GLY A 5 -18.95 7.05 -3.63
N ALA A 6 -19.66 7.32 -4.73
CA ALA A 6 -19.26 6.91 -6.07
C ALA A 6 -17.94 7.58 -6.52
N TYR A 7 -17.76 8.86 -6.21
CA TYR A 7 -16.51 9.57 -6.44
C TYR A 7 -15.35 8.96 -5.66
N LEU A 8 -15.51 8.72 -4.35
CA LEU A 8 -14.49 8.07 -3.52
C LEU A 8 -14.15 6.66 -4.02
N THR A 9 -15.16 5.89 -4.41
CA THR A 9 -14.99 4.55 -5.01
C THR A 9 -14.17 4.63 -6.30
N THR A 10 -14.46 5.62 -7.16
CA THR A 10 -13.73 5.85 -8.41
C THR A 10 -12.28 6.21 -8.15
N LEU A 11 -11.99 7.04 -7.15
CA LEU A 11 -10.61 7.37 -6.76
C LEU A 11 -9.79 6.12 -6.39
N ILE A 12 -10.40 5.19 -5.65
CA ILE A 12 -9.74 3.92 -5.28
C ILE A 12 -9.61 3.01 -6.51
N ALA A 13 -10.64 2.92 -7.34
CA ALA A 13 -10.63 2.10 -8.55
C ALA A 13 -9.57 2.55 -9.59
N VAL A 14 -9.34 3.86 -9.73
CA VAL A 14 -8.26 4.39 -10.59
C VAL A 14 -6.90 3.91 -10.09
N LYS A 15 -6.69 3.88 -8.76
CA LYS A 15 -5.48 3.32 -8.17
C LYS A 15 -5.37 1.81 -8.38
N ALA A 16 -6.48 1.07 -8.29
CA ALA A 16 -6.51 -0.37 -8.55
C ALA A 16 -6.05 -0.73 -9.98
N ARG A 17 -6.37 0.12 -10.98
CA ARG A 17 -5.94 -0.08 -12.38
C ARG A 17 -4.42 -0.01 -12.58
N GLN A 18 -3.69 0.63 -11.68
CA GLN A 18 -2.23 0.70 -11.74
C GLN A 18 -1.57 -0.60 -11.24
N GLY A 19 -2.33 -1.45 -10.54
CA GLY A 19 -1.86 -2.72 -10.00
C GLY A 19 -2.56 -3.94 -10.60
N ASN A 20 -2.50 -5.06 -9.88
CA ASN A 20 -3.22 -6.28 -10.24
C ASN A 20 -4.74 -6.11 -10.01
N LEU A 21 -5.55 -6.59 -10.96
CA LEU A 21 -7.02 -6.61 -10.82
C LEU A 21 -7.47 -7.38 -9.57
N LEU A 22 -6.79 -8.48 -9.24
CA LEU A 22 -7.01 -9.25 -8.02
C LEU A 22 -6.06 -8.76 -6.91
N SER A 23 -6.33 -7.55 -6.41
CA SER A 23 -5.56 -6.93 -5.33
C SER A 23 -6.46 -6.45 -4.21
N THR A 24 -5.85 -6.22 -3.06
CA THR A 24 -6.49 -5.61 -1.90
C THR A 24 -7.14 -4.27 -2.23
N THR A 25 -6.52 -3.47 -3.11
CA THR A 25 -7.07 -2.17 -3.55
C THR A 25 -8.38 -2.34 -4.32
N THR A 26 -8.49 -3.37 -5.18
CA THR A 26 -9.76 -3.71 -5.83
C THR A 26 -10.79 -4.13 -4.80
N GLY A 27 -10.40 -4.94 -3.81
CA GLY A 27 -11.26 -5.33 -2.70
C GLY A 27 -11.82 -4.11 -1.96
N PHE A 28 -10.97 -3.13 -1.67
CA PHE A 28 -11.36 -1.92 -0.96
C PHE A 28 -12.28 -1.02 -1.81
N ALA A 29 -12.03 -0.93 -3.12
CA ALA A 29 -12.93 -0.23 -4.04
C ALA A 29 -14.31 -0.88 -4.07
N VAL A 30 -14.37 -2.21 -4.16
CA VAL A 30 -15.63 -2.95 -4.15
C VAL A 30 -16.35 -2.74 -2.82
N TYR A 31 -15.67 -2.90 -1.68
CA TYR A 31 -16.21 -2.58 -0.36
C TYR A 31 -16.82 -1.17 -0.31
N MET A 32 -16.09 -0.15 -0.77
CA MET A 32 -16.59 1.24 -0.77
C MET A 32 -17.81 1.43 -1.68
N GLY A 33 -17.87 0.72 -2.81
CA GLY A 33 -19.06 0.72 -3.69
C GLY A 33 -20.29 0.12 -3.01
N PHE A 34 -20.14 -1.06 -2.40
CA PHE A 34 -21.21 -1.72 -1.64
C PHE A 34 -21.63 -0.92 -0.39
N TYR A 35 -20.67 -0.32 0.31
CA TYR A 35 -20.93 0.58 1.43
C TYR A 35 -21.70 1.83 1.00
N CYS A 36 -21.32 2.46 -0.12
CA CYS A 36 -22.04 3.59 -0.67
C CYS A 36 -23.49 3.25 -1.05
N LEU A 37 -23.69 2.09 -1.69
CA LEU A 37 -25.02 1.58 -2.04
C LEU A 37 -25.87 1.36 -0.78
N TYR A 38 -25.30 0.71 0.24
CA TYR A 38 -25.96 0.49 1.52
C TYR A 38 -26.33 1.81 2.21
N VAL A 39 -25.41 2.75 2.31
CA VAL A 39 -25.67 4.05 2.94
C VAL A 39 -26.77 4.81 2.21
N PHE A 40 -26.72 4.87 0.88
CA PHE A 40 -27.75 5.51 0.06
C PHE A 40 -29.13 4.86 0.29
N ALA A 41 -29.19 3.54 0.18
CA ALA A 41 -30.40 2.78 0.44
C ALA A 41 -30.93 3.04 1.85
N SER A 42 -30.06 2.99 2.86
CA SER A 42 -30.46 3.12 4.26
C SER A 42 -31.09 4.48 4.60
N THR A 43 -30.74 5.54 3.85
CA THR A 43 -31.23 6.91 4.05
C THR A 43 -32.45 7.23 3.19
N LEU A 44 -32.64 6.56 2.05
CA LEU A 44 -33.72 6.84 1.08
C LEU A 44 -35.15 6.75 1.68
N PRO A 45 -35.49 5.74 2.50
CA PRO A 45 -36.77 5.67 3.21
C PRO A 45 -37.19 6.96 3.91
N PHE A 46 -36.26 7.59 4.63
CA PHE A 46 -36.54 8.78 5.44
C PHE A 46 -36.74 10.05 4.61
N LEU A 47 -36.28 10.06 3.36
CA LEU A 47 -36.40 11.21 2.46
C LEU A 47 -37.70 11.21 1.65
N TYR A 48 -38.23 10.04 1.32
CA TYR A 48 -39.28 9.90 0.30
C TYR A 48 -40.56 9.24 0.78
N LEU A 49 -40.55 8.54 1.91
CA LEU A 49 -41.70 7.75 2.32
C LEU A 49 -42.10 8.13 3.75
N SER A 50 -43.15 8.96 3.86
CA SER A 50 -43.71 9.38 5.14
C SER A 50 -44.43 8.26 5.91
N GLU A 51 -44.69 7.11 5.26
CA GLU A 51 -45.50 6.01 5.82
C GLU A 51 -45.01 4.62 5.34
N ILE A 52 -43.71 4.30 5.48
CA ILE A 52 -43.30 2.89 5.25
C ILE A 52 -43.79 2.04 6.44
N ASP A 53 -44.50 0.95 6.14
CA ASP A 53 -44.72 -0.09 7.13
C ASP A 53 -43.38 -0.59 7.67
N THR A 54 -43.26 -0.65 9.00
CA THR A 54 -42.10 -1.18 9.71
C THR A 54 -41.57 -2.50 9.14
N ILE A 55 -42.45 -3.36 8.62
CA ILE A 55 -42.07 -4.65 8.02
C ILE A 55 -41.29 -4.46 6.71
N ASP A 56 -41.78 -3.59 5.82
CA ASP A 56 -41.15 -3.32 4.53
C ASP A 56 -39.81 -2.60 4.70
N PHE A 57 -39.73 -1.69 5.66
CA PHE A 57 -38.47 -1.02 6.01
C PHE A 57 -37.40 -2.02 6.47
N ASN A 58 -37.77 -2.96 7.34
CA ASN A 58 -36.83 -3.96 7.87
C ASN A 58 -36.35 -4.92 6.78
N LEU A 59 -37.23 -5.38 5.88
CA LEU A 59 -36.84 -6.25 4.76
C LEU A 59 -35.89 -5.52 3.80
N TYR A 60 -36.19 -4.26 3.48
CA TYR A 60 -35.34 -3.44 2.63
C TYR A 60 -33.95 -3.24 3.23
N GLN A 61 -33.87 -2.83 4.50
CA GLN A 61 -32.59 -2.66 5.21
C GLN A 61 -31.81 -3.98 5.29
N PHE A 62 -32.50 -5.10 5.53
CA PHE A 62 -31.90 -6.42 5.58
C PHE A 62 -31.20 -6.77 4.26
N ILE A 63 -31.88 -6.57 3.12
CA ILE A 63 -31.31 -6.82 1.79
C ILE A 63 -30.04 -5.98 1.58
N PHE A 64 -30.10 -4.67 1.78
CA PHE A 64 -28.93 -3.80 1.56
C PHE A 64 -27.78 -4.06 2.54
N THR A 65 -28.09 -4.57 3.75
CA THR A 65 -27.07 -5.01 4.70
C THR A 65 -26.32 -6.25 4.17
N ILE A 66 -26.98 -7.17 3.48
CA ILE A 66 -26.32 -8.30 2.79
C ILE A 66 -25.33 -7.78 1.75
N PHE A 67 -25.73 -6.80 0.93
CA PHE A 67 -24.84 -6.16 -0.05
C PHE A 67 -23.59 -5.58 0.65
N TYR A 68 -23.76 -4.83 1.73
CA TYR A 68 -22.64 -4.32 2.52
C TYR A 68 -21.69 -5.43 3.01
N PHE A 69 -22.24 -6.53 3.53
CA PHE A 69 -21.44 -7.66 4.02
C PHE A 69 -20.71 -8.40 2.90
N LEU A 70 -21.30 -8.54 1.72
CA LEU A 70 -20.60 -9.08 0.55
C LEU A 70 -19.41 -8.21 0.17
N GLY A 71 -19.53 -6.88 0.27
CA GLY A 71 -18.41 -5.96 0.09
C GLY A 71 -17.27 -6.21 1.09
N ILE A 72 -17.59 -6.39 2.37
CA ILE A 72 -16.60 -6.74 3.43
C ILE A 72 -15.92 -8.07 3.12
N ILE A 73 -16.69 -9.12 2.84
CA ILE A 73 -16.16 -10.46 2.57
C ILE A 73 -15.22 -10.43 1.36
N PHE A 74 -15.62 -9.72 0.30
CA PHE A 74 -14.81 -9.60 -0.90
C PHE A 74 -13.48 -8.86 -0.63
N PHE A 75 -13.52 -7.80 0.18
CA PHE A 75 -12.30 -7.11 0.63
C PHE A 75 -11.39 -8.03 1.46
N VAL A 76 -11.93 -8.72 2.46
CA VAL A 76 -11.17 -9.66 3.30
C VAL A 76 -10.56 -10.78 2.47
N PHE A 77 -11.32 -11.34 1.53
CA PHE A 77 -10.84 -12.37 0.61
C PHE A 77 -9.67 -11.89 -0.25
N LEU A 78 -9.82 -10.74 -0.92
CA LEU A 78 -8.75 -10.20 -1.74
C LEU A 78 -7.53 -9.79 -0.91
N THR A 79 -7.73 -9.36 0.33
CA THR A 79 -6.64 -9.10 1.28
C THR A 79 -5.82 -10.36 1.57
N GLU A 80 -6.48 -11.44 1.99
CA GLU A 80 -5.80 -12.70 2.31
C GLU A 80 -5.17 -13.32 1.05
N PHE A 81 -5.80 -13.16 -0.12
CA PHE A 81 -5.26 -13.59 -1.40
C PHE A 81 -3.97 -12.82 -1.77
N ASP A 82 -3.99 -11.49 -1.66
CA ASP A 82 -2.87 -10.62 -2.00
C ASP A 82 -1.70 -10.85 -1.04
N ASN A 83 -1.97 -10.96 0.26
CA ASN A 83 -0.96 -11.31 1.27
C ASN A 83 -0.33 -12.69 1.02
N LYS A 84 -1.13 -13.69 0.62
CA LYS A 84 -0.58 -15.01 0.28
C LYS A 84 0.32 -14.97 -0.96
N LYS A 85 0.01 -14.10 -1.93
CA LYS A 85 0.73 -14.01 -3.19
C LYS A 85 1.99 -13.12 -3.10
N HIS A 86 1.93 -12.04 -2.32
CA HIS A 86 2.96 -11.00 -2.29
C HIS A 86 3.49 -10.67 -0.90
N GLY A 87 3.02 -11.32 0.18
CA GLY A 87 3.53 -11.05 1.53
C GLY A 87 4.95 -11.60 1.73
N GLU A 88 5.81 -10.80 2.35
CA GLU A 88 7.22 -11.15 2.66
C GLU A 88 7.35 -12.30 3.65
N VAL A 89 6.36 -12.44 4.56
CA VAL A 89 6.37 -13.48 5.58
C VAL A 89 5.35 -14.54 5.19
N PRO A 90 5.77 -15.69 4.61
CA PRO A 90 4.94 -16.87 4.52
C PRO A 90 4.84 -17.47 5.93
N ALA A 91 4.20 -16.74 6.85
CA ALA A 91 3.62 -17.37 8.01
C ALA A 91 2.61 -18.35 7.41
N LYS A 92 2.97 -19.63 7.35
CA LYS A 92 2.05 -20.72 7.05
C LYS A 92 1.00 -20.68 8.15
N LYS A 93 0.00 -19.80 7.99
CA LYS A 93 -1.19 -19.81 8.81
C LYS A 93 -1.76 -21.23 8.66
N PRO A 94 -2.14 -21.87 9.77
CA PRO A 94 -2.58 -23.27 9.73
C PRO A 94 -3.80 -23.46 8.82
N ILE A 95 -4.60 -22.40 8.65
CA ILE A 95 -5.79 -22.38 7.80
C ILE A 95 -5.63 -21.22 6.81
N PRO A 96 -5.56 -21.48 5.49
CA PRO A 96 -5.60 -20.44 4.49
C PRO A 96 -6.98 -19.78 4.48
N TYR A 97 -7.03 -18.47 4.30
CA TYR A 97 -8.28 -17.69 4.23
C TYR A 97 -9.16 -17.75 5.49
N LEU A 98 -8.55 -17.85 6.68
CA LEU A 98 -9.27 -17.93 7.95
C LEU A 98 -10.23 -16.76 8.16
N LEU A 99 -9.82 -15.52 7.84
CA LEU A 99 -10.66 -14.34 8.04
C LEU A 99 -11.86 -14.35 7.08
N THR A 100 -11.67 -14.80 5.84
CA THR A 100 -12.74 -14.97 4.86
C THR A 100 -13.75 -16.01 5.34
N ILE A 101 -13.28 -17.15 5.86
CA ILE A 101 -14.14 -18.19 6.42
C ILE A 101 -14.94 -17.65 7.60
N MET A 102 -14.30 -16.91 8.52
CA MET A 102 -14.98 -16.26 9.64
C MET A 102 -16.06 -15.27 9.15
N ALA A 103 -15.76 -14.46 8.14
CA ALA A 103 -16.71 -13.51 7.58
C ALA A 103 -17.89 -14.21 6.89
N LEU A 104 -17.65 -15.32 6.18
CA LEU A 104 -18.70 -16.15 5.58
C LEU A 104 -19.61 -16.80 6.63
N ILE A 105 -19.03 -17.37 7.69
CA ILE A 105 -19.79 -17.90 8.83
C ILE A 105 -20.64 -16.78 9.45
N GLY A 106 -20.07 -15.59 9.61
CA GLY A 106 -20.79 -14.41 10.10
C GLY A 106 -22.00 -14.03 9.23
N LEU A 107 -21.85 -14.06 7.90
CA LEU A 107 -22.96 -13.82 6.97
C LEU A 107 -24.03 -14.91 7.07
N ILE A 108 -23.65 -16.18 7.18
CA ILE A 108 -24.61 -17.28 7.33
C ILE A 108 -25.41 -17.12 8.63
N LEU A 109 -24.75 -16.83 9.75
CA LEU A 109 -25.42 -16.57 11.02
C LEU A 109 -26.36 -15.37 10.93
N PHE A 110 -25.94 -14.29 10.26
CA PHE A 110 -26.79 -13.13 10.00
C PHE A 110 -28.06 -13.50 9.22
N LEU A 111 -27.91 -14.28 8.14
CA LEU A 111 -29.05 -14.72 7.33
C LEU A 111 -30.03 -15.58 8.15
N ILE A 112 -29.51 -16.51 8.95
CA ILE A 112 -30.33 -17.34 9.85
C ILE A 112 -31.10 -16.45 10.85
N PHE A 113 -30.41 -15.55 11.55
CA PHE A 113 -31.07 -14.66 12.51
C PHE A 113 -32.07 -13.70 11.85
N GLY A 114 -31.78 -13.22 10.64
CA GLY A 114 -32.70 -12.41 9.85
C GLY A 114 -33.99 -13.15 9.48
N ILE A 115 -33.88 -14.40 9.01
CA ILE A 115 -35.03 -15.25 8.66
C ILE A 115 -35.93 -15.51 9.88
N PHE A 116 -35.33 -15.80 11.03
CA PHE A 116 -36.08 -16.01 12.28
C PHE A 116 -36.51 -14.72 12.98
N LYS A 117 -36.18 -13.55 12.44
CA LYS A 117 -36.43 -12.23 13.06
C LYS A 117 -35.83 -12.09 14.46
N ILE A 118 -34.73 -12.79 14.74
CA ILE A 118 -33.93 -12.71 15.99
C ILE A 118 -32.68 -11.86 15.72
N TYR A 119 -32.74 -10.94 14.76
CA TYR A 119 -31.57 -10.15 14.40
C TYR A 119 -31.31 -9.08 15.46
N ASP A 120 -30.17 -9.18 16.14
CA ASP A 120 -29.58 -8.06 16.87
C ASP A 120 -28.53 -7.42 15.97
N TRP A 121 -28.77 -6.17 15.60
CA TRP A 121 -27.90 -5.39 14.74
C TRP A 121 -26.50 -5.22 15.35
N PHE A 122 -26.37 -5.19 16.67
CA PHE A 122 -25.08 -5.11 17.36
C PHE A 122 -24.29 -6.41 17.21
N ILE A 123 -24.91 -7.55 17.55
CA ILE A 123 -24.26 -8.87 17.48
C ILE A 123 -23.75 -9.14 16.05
N THR A 124 -24.61 -8.86 15.08
CA THR A 124 -24.30 -9.02 13.66
C THR A 124 -23.12 -8.14 13.24
N LEU A 125 -23.13 -6.87 13.65
CA LEU A 125 -22.08 -5.92 13.32
C LEU A 125 -20.73 -6.37 13.91
N PHE A 126 -20.70 -6.84 15.16
CA PHE A 126 -19.46 -7.31 15.78
C PHE A 126 -18.86 -8.53 15.08
N ILE A 127 -19.67 -9.54 14.73
CA ILE A 127 -19.18 -10.77 14.10
C ILE A 127 -18.44 -10.49 12.78
N LEU A 128 -18.89 -9.49 12.02
CA LEU A 128 -18.34 -9.18 10.69
C LEU A 128 -17.28 -8.06 10.72
N LEU A 129 -17.40 -7.13 11.66
CA LEU A 129 -16.45 -6.03 11.81
C LEU A 129 -15.11 -6.53 12.37
N ILE A 130 -15.12 -7.61 13.17
CA ILE A 130 -13.88 -8.23 13.69
C ILE A 130 -12.98 -8.72 12.53
N PRO A 131 -13.41 -9.62 11.61
CA PRO A 131 -12.58 -10.02 10.47
C PRO A 131 -12.10 -8.84 9.62
N PHE A 132 -12.95 -7.83 9.42
CA PHE A 132 -12.61 -6.64 8.65
C PHE A 132 -11.50 -5.80 9.33
N ILE A 133 -11.59 -5.59 10.65
CA ILE A 133 -10.53 -4.91 11.42
C ILE A 133 -9.23 -5.70 11.33
N PHE A 134 -9.27 -7.02 11.53
CA PHE A 134 -8.07 -7.85 11.47
C PHE A 134 -7.43 -7.86 10.08
N ALA A 135 -8.23 -7.99 9.02
CA ALA A 135 -7.73 -7.91 7.64
C ALA A 135 -7.10 -6.54 7.36
N SER A 136 -7.78 -5.46 7.74
CA SER A 136 -7.27 -4.10 7.61
C SER A 136 -5.95 -3.92 8.39
N LYS A 137 -5.87 -4.48 9.60
CA LYS A 137 -4.67 -4.43 10.43
C LYS A 137 -3.52 -5.17 9.79
N GLU A 138 -3.75 -6.38 9.29
CA GLU A 138 -2.72 -7.18 8.63
C GLU A 138 -2.11 -6.44 7.42
N ILE A 139 -2.94 -5.79 6.60
CA ILE A 139 -2.47 -4.96 5.48
C ILE A 139 -1.62 -3.81 5.98
N LEU A 140 -2.14 -3.05 6.96
CA LEU A 140 -1.47 -1.84 7.44
C LEU A 140 -0.14 -2.17 8.13
N THR A 141 -0.07 -3.28 8.87
CA THR A 141 1.19 -3.76 9.47
C THR A 141 2.21 -4.20 8.42
N ASN A 142 1.77 -4.76 7.28
CA ASN A 142 2.69 -5.10 6.21
C ASN A 142 3.39 -3.85 5.64
N PHE A 143 2.74 -2.70 5.69
CA PHE A 143 3.34 -1.43 5.26
C PHE A 143 4.17 -0.71 6.34
N GLU A 144 4.10 -1.09 7.62
CA GLU A 144 4.85 -0.42 8.71
C GLU A 144 6.38 -0.51 8.52
N ASN A 145 6.85 -1.53 7.80
CA ASN A 145 8.27 -1.70 7.46
C ASN A 145 8.77 -0.72 6.38
N LEU A 146 7.86 -0.10 5.62
CA LEU A 146 8.25 0.90 4.61
C LEU A 146 8.49 2.25 5.29
N LYS A 147 9.71 2.77 5.20
CA LYS A 147 10.07 4.08 5.78
C LYS A 147 9.23 5.22 5.21
N ILE A 148 8.85 5.14 3.94
CA ILE A 148 7.91 6.09 3.32
C ILE A 148 6.55 6.08 4.07
N VAL A 149 6.09 4.90 4.51
CA VAL A 149 4.80 4.74 5.17
C VAL A 149 4.82 5.14 6.64
N GLN A 150 5.97 5.06 7.32
CA GLN A 150 6.11 5.45 8.74
C GLN A 150 5.76 6.93 9.00
N ASN A 151 5.91 7.80 8.00
CA ASN A 151 5.50 9.20 8.10
C ASN A 151 3.97 9.39 8.01
N PHE A 152 3.21 8.37 7.60
CA PHE A 152 1.77 8.43 7.51
C PHE A 152 1.11 7.94 8.80
N LYS A 153 0.13 8.72 9.28
CA LYS A 153 -0.66 8.38 10.47
C LYS A 153 -1.67 7.29 10.11
N MET A 154 -1.27 6.02 10.17
CA MET A 154 -2.14 4.86 9.95
C MET A 154 -3.39 4.89 10.86
N ASN A 155 -3.27 5.52 12.03
CA ASN A 155 -4.39 5.79 12.94
C ASN A 155 -5.56 6.52 12.27
N LEU A 156 -5.32 7.35 11.26
CA LEU A 156 -6.38 8.04 10.52
C LEU A 156 -7.30 7.07 9.77
N PHE A 157 -6.76 5.96 9.25
CA PHE A 157 -7.60 4.94 8.61
C PHE A 157 -8.54 4.31 9.62
N TYR A 158 -8.03 3.89 10.78
CA TYR A 158 -8.85 3.29 11.84
C TYR A 158 -9.84 4.29 12.44
N SER A 159 -9.44 5.56 12.64
CA SER A 159 -10.37 6.60 13.04
C SER A 159 -11.47 6.77 12.00
N GLY A 160 -11.13 6.77 10.72
CA GLY A 160 -12.09 6.82 9.62
C GLY A 160 -13.07 5.64 9.64
N LEU A 161 -12.55 4.43 9.85
CA LEU A 161 -13.34 3.21 9.97
C LEU A 161 -14.28 3.23 11.17
N VAL A 162 -13.81 3.67 12.34
CA VAL A 162 -14.64 3.76 13.55
C VAL A 162 -15.73 4.81 13.35
N ILE A 163 -15.40 6.00 12.85
CA ILE A 163 -16.36 7.08 12.60
C ILE A 163 -17.42 6.61 11.58
N ALA A 164 -17.00 6.05 10.45
CA ALA A 164 -17.91 5.55 9.42
C ALA A 164 -18.74 4.34 9.89
N GLY A 165 -18.14 3.42 10.64
CA GLY A 165 -18.81 2.20 11.14
C GLY A 165 -19.86 2.51 12.21
N THR A 166 -19.52 3.37 13.18
CA THR A 166 -20.42 3.77 14.27
C THR A 166 -21.54 4.70 13.82
N SER A 167 -21.34 5.45 12.72
CA SER A 167 -22.37 6.33 12.15
C SER A 167 -23.68 5.61 11.83
N ASN A 168 -23.63 4.33 11.45
CA ASN A 168 -24.85 3.56 11.16
C ASN A 168 -25.71 3.36 12.40
N GLY A 169 -25.09 3.30 13.59
CA GLY A 169 -25.83 3.26 14.86
C GLY A 169 -26.59 4.55 15.17
N LEU A 170 -26.22 5.68 14.53
CA LEU A 170 -26.95 6.96 14.66
C LEU A 170 -28.37 6.88 14.10
N ILE A 171 -28.67 5.89 13.24
CA ILE A 171 -30.02 5.68 12.71
C ILE A 171 -31.02 5.36 13.82
N SER A 172 -30.60 4.61 14.85
CA SER A 172 -31.43 4.23 15.98
C SER A 172 -31.83 5.42 16.85
N PHE A 173 -31.03 6.50 16.80
CA PHE A 173 -31.27 7.73 17.54
C PHE A 173 -32.24 8.68 16.85
N ILE A 174 -32.58 8.45 15.58
CA ILE A 174 -33.55 9.26 14.84
C ILE A 174 -34.91 9.25 15.54
N PHE A 175 -35.34 8.10 16.06
CA PHE A 175 -36.62 7.98 16.78
C PHE A 175 -36.65 8.74 18.10
N LEU A 176 -35.48 8.97 18.73
CA LEU A 176 -35.39 9.66 20.02
C LEU A 176 -35.16 11.16 19.87
N PHE A 177 -34.38 11.58 18.86
CA PHE A 177 -33.85 12.93 18.76
C PHE A 177 -34.20 13.65 17.47
N GLY A 178 -34.88 13.00 16.53
CA GLY A 178 -35.35 13.62 15.29
C GLY A 178 -34.42 13.46 14.09
N ILE A 179 -34.76 14.18 13.01
CA ILE A 179 -34.13 14.08 11.69
C ILE A 179 -32.70 14.64 11.67
N GLU A 180 -32.34 15.48 12.65
CA GLU A 180 -31.02 16.08 12.80
C GLU A 180 -29.92 15.01 12.94
N PHE A 181 -30.25 13.87 13.54
CA PHE A 181 -29.33 12.73 13.65
C PHE A 181 -29.04 12.05 12.30
N LEU A 182 -29.94 12.18 11.32
CA LEU A 182 -29.68 11.73 9.95
C LEU A 182 -28.61 12.61 9.28
N VAL A 183 -28.64 13.92 9.53
CA VAL A 183 -27.61 14.84 9.05
C VAL A 183 -26.25 14.54 9.71
N LEU A 184 -26.25 14.30 11.02
CA LEU A 184 -25.03 13.92 11.75
C LEU A 184 -24.46 12.58 11.27
N LYS A 185 -25.31 11.58 11.00
CA LYS A 185 -24.94 10.32 10.35
C LYS A 185 -24.24 10.59 9.02
N ASP A 186 -24.84 11.39 8.15
CA ASP A 186 -24.28 11.63 6.82
C ASP A 186 -22.92 12.36 6.89
N ILE A 187 -22.78 13.34 7.79
CA ILE A 187 -21.51 14.04 8.04
C ILE A 187 -20.43 13.08 8.54
N THR A 188 -20.75 12.23 9.52
CA THR A 188 -19.79 11.26 10.08
C THR A 188 -19.38 10.23 9.03
N ILE A 189 -20.29 9.73 8.20
CA ILE A 189 -19.95 8.84 7.07
C ILE A 189 -19.01 9.54 6.09
N ILE A 190 -19.29 10.80 5.72
CA ILE A 190 -18.45 11.57 4.79
C ILE A 190 -17.03 11.72 5.35
N ILE A 191 -16.91 12.18 6.60
CA ILE A 191 -15.60 12.38 7.26
C ILE A 191 -14.87 11.04 7.39
N GLY A 192 -15.55 10.00 7.88
CA GLY A 192 -14.95 8.68 8.05
C GLY A 192 -14.46 8.07 6.74
N SER A 193 -15.26 8.19 5.67
CA SER A 193 -14.90 7.72 4.34
C SER A 193 -13.73 8.51 3.74
N LEU A 194 -13.68 9.83 3.95
CA LEU A 194 -12.55 10.66 3.51
C LEU A 194 -11.26 10.24 4.17
N LEU A 195 -11.28 10.02 5.49
CA LEU A 195 -10.10 9.56 6.23
C LEU A 195 -9.62 8.20 5.72
N MET A 196 -10.52 7.24 5.53
CA MET A 196 -10.17 5.92 4.98
C MET A 196 -9.57 6.03 3.57
N VAL A 197 -10.21 6.76 2.64
CA VAL A 197 -9.74 6.90 1.25
C VAL A 197 -8.44 7.70 1.18
N TYR A 198 -8.29 8.75 1.99
CA TYR A 198 -7.07 9.54 2.06
C TYR A 198 -5.88 8.67 2.49
N THR A 199 -6.01 7.96 3.62
CA THR A 199 -4.94 7.07 4.08
C THR A 199 -4.68 5.96 3.06
N TRP A 200 -5.73 5.35 2.50
CA TRP A 200 -5.56 4.30 1.50
C TRP A 200 -4.85 4.78 0.24
N LYS A 201 -5.14 6.00 -0.24
CA LYS A 201 -4.50 6.57 -1.43
C LYS A 201 -3.00 6.79 -1.20
N SER A 202 -2.60 7.11 0.02
CA SER A 202 -1.20 7.32 0.39
C SER A 202 -0.37 6.03 0.50
N LEU A 203 -1.01 4.86 0.66
CA LEU A 203 -0.28 3.59 0.72
C LEU A 203 0.36 3.26 -0.64
N PRO A 204 1.60 2.76 -0.71
CA PRO A 204 2.11 2.19 -1.95
C PRO A 204 1.32 0.92 -2.33
N PRO A 205 1.33 0.49 -3.59
CA PRO A 205 0.77 -0.82 -3.96
C PRO A 205 1.47 -1.96 -3.21
N LEU A 206 0.76 -3.05 -2.89
CA LEU A 206 1.35 -4.20 -2.18
C LEU A 206 2.49 -4.88 -2.95
N SER A 207 2.53 -4.73 -4.28
CA SER A 207 3.66 -5.16 -5.09
C SER A 207 4.98 -4.44 -4.75
N GLU A 208 4.93 -3.31 -4.04
CA GLU A 208 6.10 -2.61 -3.52
C GLU A 208 6.66 -3.25 -2.25
N LEU A 209 5.94 -4.16 -1.58
CA LEU A 209 6.45 -4.81 -0.37
C LEU A 209 7.64 -5.71 -0.68
N ASN A 210 7.62 -6.47 -1.77
CA ASN A 210 8.75 -7.30 -2.19
C ASN A 210 9.77 -6.47 -2.99
N TRP A 211 10.15 -5.30 -2.48
CA TRP A 211 11.09 -4.40 -3.15
C TRP A 211 12.51 -4.95 -3.15
N ILE A 212 12.90 -5.71 -2.12
CA ILE A 212 14.21 -6.36 -2.05
C ILE A 212 14.42 -7.31 -3.24
N ASP A 213 13.40 -8.10 -3.58
CA ASP A 213 13.43 -9.02 -4.73
C ASP A 213 13.50 -8.31 -6.08
N LYS A 214 13.27 -7.00 -6.11
CA LYS A 214 13.35 -6.19 -7.33
C LYS A 214 14.68 -5.48 -7.46
N MET A 215 15.51 -5.41 -6.42
CA MET A 215 16.86 -4.88 -6.52
C MET A 215 17.79 -5.93 -7.13
N GLN A 216 18.64 -5.51 -8.08
CA GLN A 216 19.61 -6.38 -8.72
C GLN A 216 21.01 -6.10 -8.18
N GLN A 217 21.44 -4.85 -8.28
CA GLN A 217 22.83 -4.48 -8.03
C GLN A 217 22.92 -3.03 -7.57
N LEU A 218 23.80 -2.77 -6.61
CA LEU A 218 24.20 -1.44 -6.16
C LEU A 218 25.66 -1.24 -6.50
N LEU A 219 25.96 -0.15 -7.18
CA LEU A 219 27.32 0.28 -7.51
C LEU A 219 27.59 1.62 -6.83
N VAL A 220 28.83 1.85 -6.44
CA VAL A 220 29.31 3.16 -6.01
C VAL A 220 30.56 3.49 -6.80
N VAL A 221 30.52 4.63 -7.47
CA VAL A 221 31.59 5.08 -8.37
C VAL A 221 32.15 6.40 -7.87
N HIS A 222 33.46 6.57 -7.94
CA HIS A 222 34.11 7.82 -7.57
C HIS A 222 33.89 8.89 -8.65
N SER A 223 33.42 10.08 -8.27
CA SER A 223 32.97 11.09 -9.24
C SER A 223 34.10 11.68 -10.09
N GLU A 224 35.35 11.70 -9.62
CA GLU A 224 36.46 12.32 -10.36
C GLU A 224 37.25 11.32 -11.21
N THR A 225 37.37 10.08 -10.74
CA THR A 225 38.22 9.06 -11.38
C THR A 225 37.43 8.00 -12.11
N SER A 226 36.10 8.01 -11.96
CA SER A 226 35.19 7.00 -12.50
C SER A 226 35.49 5.56 -12.04
N ALA A 227 36.24 5.43 -10.93
CA ALA A 227 36.64 4.15 -10.38
C ALA A 227 35.47 3.51 -9.60
N LEU A 228 35.22 2.22 -9.84
CA LEU A 228 34.24 1.47 -9.05
C LEU A 228 34.79 1.25 -7.63
N LEU A 229 34.17 1.92 -6.66
CA LEU A 229 34.55 1.84 -5.25
C LEU A 229 33.93 0.64 -4.55
N PHE A 230 32.69 0.31 -4.93
CA PHE A 230 31.93 -0.74 -4.28
C PHE A 230 30.87 -1.33 -5.23
N ASN A 231 30.66 -2.64 -5.12
CA ASN A 231 29.62 -3.38 -5.82
C ASN A 231 28.93 -4.34 -4.85
N TYR A 232 27.59 -4.35 -4.87
CA TYR A 232 26.78 -5.28 -4.09
C TYR A 232 25.66 -5.87 -4.96
N HIS A 233 25.54 -7.20 -4.94
CA HIS A 233 24.46 -7.93 -5.59
C HIS A 233 23.42 -8.35 -4.56
N PHE A 234 22.17 -7.88 -4.72
CA PHE A 234 21.09 -8.21 -3.78
C PHE A 234 20.57 -9.63 -3.96
N LYS A 235 20.60 -10.13 -5.20
CA LYS A 235 20.29 -11.54 -5.49
C LYS A 235 21.59 -12.32 -5.57
N MET A 236 21.74 -13.30 -4.68
CA MET A 236 22.59 -14.44 -5.00
C MET A 236 21.89 -15.15 -6.15
N LEU A 237 22.46 -15.05 -7.34
CA LEU A 237 21.98 -15.74 -8.53
C LEU A 237 22.14 -17.25 -8.28
N GLU A 238 21.16 -17.89 -7.66
CA GLU A 238 21.15 -19.35 -7.47
C GLU A 238 20.95 -20.09 -8.80
N ASP A 239 20.52 -19.41 -9.87
CA ASP A 239 20.19 -20.04 -11.17
C ASP A 239 20.76 -19.34 -12.42
N SER A 240 21.74 -18.45 -12.29
CA SER A 240 22.47 -17.97 -13.48
C SER A 240 23.96 -18.25 -13.36
N GLU A 241 24.29 -19.53 -13.55
CA GLU A 241 25.48 -19.84 -14.33
C GLU A 241 25.38 -19.07 -15.66
N GLU A 242 26.47 -18.42 -16.06
CA GLU A 242 26.67 -17.71 -17.32
C GLU A 242 26.29 -16.22 -17.40
N ARG A 243 27.37 -15.42 -17.51
CA ARG A 243 27.47 -14.01 -17.92
C ARG A 243 27.25 -12.97 -16.82
N GLY A 244 28.08 -13.06 -15.78
CA GLY A 244 28.46 -11.88 -15.01
C GLY A 244 29.09 -10.86 -15.95
N LEU A 245 28.36 -9.78 -16.25
CA LEU A 245 28.94 -8.56 -16.78
C LEU A 245 30.00 -8.12 -15.77
N ASP A 246 31.24 -7.96 -16.23
CA ASP A 246 32.35 -7.48 -15.41
C ASP A 246 31.92 -6.16 -14.75
N SER A 247 31.82 -6.13 -13.43
CA SER A 247 31.21 -5.02 -12.70
C SER A 247 31.98 -3.73 -12.90
N ASP A 248 33.30 -3.84 -13.08
CA ASP A 248 34.19 -2.73 -13.34
C ASP A 248 33.88 -2.12 -14.71
N LEU A 249 33.65 -2.98 -15.73
CA LEU A 249 33.23 -2.55 -17.05
C LEU A 249 31.84 -1.91 -17.04
N ALA A 250 30.91 -2.44 -16.24
CA ALA A 250 29.56 -1.88 -16.10
C ALA A 250 29.57 -0.50 -15.46
N GLY A 251 30.35 -0.29 -14.39
CA GLY A 251 30.48 1.00 -13.72
C GLY A 251 31.03 2.08 -14.65
N SER A 252 32.17 1.81 -15.31
CA SER A 252 32.79 2.76 -16.23
C SER A 252 31.93 3.02 -17.48
N ALA A 253 31.23 2.01 -18.00
CA ALA A 253 30.33 2.18 -19.14
C ALA A 253 29.12 3.05 -18.77
N ILE A 254 28.55 2.87 -17.58
CA ILE A 254 27.38 3.65 -17.13
C ILE A 254 27.75 5.13 -16.93
N GLU A 255 28.91 5.42 -16.35
CA GLU A 255 29.35 6.81 -16.18
C GLU A 255 29.69 7.47 -17.52
N GLY A 256 30.32 6.73 -18.44
CA GLY A 256 30.53 7.17 -19.81
C GLY A 256 29.21 7.53 -20.51
N ILE A 257 28.16 6.70 -20.35
CA ILE A 257 26.82 7.00 -20.86
C ILE A 257 26.27 8.28 -20.20
N GLY A 258 26.47 8.46 -18.89
CA GLY A 258 26.05 9.67 -18.18
C GLY A 258 26.69 10.94 -18.74
N MET A 259 28.01 10.94 -18.96
CA MET A 259 28.73 12.08 -19.54
C MET A 259 28.26 12.40 -20.96
N LEU A 260 28.07 11.37 -21.80
CA LEU A 260 27.54 11.54 -23.15
C LEU A 260 26.13 12.14 -23.14
N LEU A 261 25.26 11.69 -22.23
CA LEU A 261 23.91 12.23 -22.10
C LEU A 261 23.92 13.68 -21.63
N LEU A 262 24.80 14.07 -20.70
CA LEU A 262 24.97 15.46 -20.27
C LEU A 262 25.41 16.36 -21.44
N GLU A 263 26.38 15.88 -22.23
CA GLU A 263 26.88 16.61 -23.40
C GLU A 263 25.78 16.79 -24.47
N ILE A 264 25.00 15.73 -24.74
CA ILE A 264 23.91 15.77 -25.72
C ILE A 264 22.76 16.68 -25.27
N LEU A 265 22.38 16.62 -23.99
CA LEU A 265 21.25 17.36 -23.47
C LEU A 265 21.58 18.84 -23.20
N ALA A 266 22.87 19.20 -23.21
CA ALA A 266 23.38 20.53 -22.83
C ALA A 266 22.80 21.02 -21.49
N ASP A 267 22.48 20.08 -20.60
CA ASP A 267 21.86 20.32 -19.30
C ASP A 267 22.94 20.20 -18.22
N THR A 268 22.83 21.04 -17.19
CA THR A 268 23.68 20.98 -16.00
C THR A 268 23.08 20.04 -14.95
N GLY A 269 21.86 19.56 -15.16
CA GLY A 269 21.20 18.58 -14.30
C GLY A 269 21.84 17.21 -14.40
N HIS A 270 22.04 16.55 -13.25
CA HIS A 270 22.50 15.16 -13.24
C HIS A 270 21.40 14.18 -13.62
N LEU A 271 21.79 13.09 -14.29
CA LEU A 271 20.91 11.99 -14.61
C LEU A 271 20.36 11.36 -13.33
N LYS A 272 19.04 11.20 -13.22
CA LYS A 272 18.42 10.60 -12.02
C LYS A 272 18.00 9.16 -12.24
N VAL A 273 17.41 8.87 -13.40
CA VAL A 273 16.87 7.56 -13.72
C VAL A 273 17.03 7.28 -15.21
N ILE A 274 17.55 6.11 -15.56
CA ILE A 274 17.43 5.53 -16.91
C ILE A 274 16.35 4.45 -16.85
N ASP A 275 15.36 4.57 -17.75
CA ASP A 275 14.31 3.57 -17.94
C ASP A 275 14.62 2.71 -19.17
N HIS A 276 14.79 1.41 -18.99
CA HIS A 276 15.06 0.47 -20.07
C HIS A 276 14.22 -0.80 -19.92
N GLY A 277 13.00 -0.76 -20.48
CA GLY A 277 12.08 -1.88 -20.48
C GLY A 277 11.63 -2.24 -19.06
N ASN A 278 12.03 -3.42 -18.57
CA ASN A 278 11.74 -3.83 -17.19
C ASN A 278 12.82 -3.44 -16.20
N LYS A 279 13.96 -2.88 -16.65
CA LYS A 279 15.06 -2.46 -15.80
C LYS A 279 15.06 -0.94 -15.60
N LYS A 280 15.41 -0.54 -14.39
CA LYS A 280 15.64 0.86 -14.03
C LYS A 280 16.98 1.02 -13.35
N ILE A 281 17.69 2.06 -13.77
CA ILE A 281 18.97 2.44 -13.19
C ILE A 281 18.75 3.78 -12.52
N TYR A 282 18.78 3.78 -11.19
CA TYR A 282 18.64 4.97 -10.36
C TYR A 282 20.01 5.52 -10.03
N PHE A 283 20.13 6.84 -10.00
CA PHE A 283 21.37 7.54 -9.74
C PHE A 283 21.16 8.54 -8.61
N VAL A 284 22.12 8.56 -7.69
CA VAL A 284 22.26 9.62 -6.69
C VAL A 284 23.69 10.13 -6.76
N HIS A 285 23.82 11.39 -7.13
CA HIS A 285 25.10 12.07 -7.26
C HIS A 285 25.40 12.84 -5.98
N GLY A 286 26.58 12.61 -5.44
CA GLY A 286 27.15 13.35 -4.33
C GLY A 286 28.29 14.23 -4.77
N ARG A 287 29.07 14.68 -3.78
CA ARG A 287 30.23 15.54 -4.07
C ARG A 287 31.41 14.75 -4.59
N LYS A 288 31.59 13.52 -4.11
CA LYS A 288 32.81 12.72 -4.35
C LYS A 288 32.49 11.34 -4.92
N SER A 289 31.22 10.93 -4.88
CA SER A 289 30.78 9.66 -5.41
C SER A 289 29.43 9.77 -6.09
N THR A 290 29.10 8.75 -6.88
CA THR A 290 27.78 8.50 -7.44
C THR A 290 27.34 7.10 -7.05
N SER A 291 26.18 6.98 -6.41
CA SER A 291 25.57 5.68 -6.12
C SER A 291 24.56 5.34 -7.20
N ILE A 292 24.62 4.10 -7.70
CA ILE A 292 23.83 3.60 -8.81
C ILE A 292 23.10 2.34 -8.38
N LEU A 293 21.77 2.32 -8.45
CA LEU A 293 20.95 1.14 -8.14
C LEU A 293 20.28 0.63 -9.41
N ILE A 294 20.61 -0.61 -9.77
CA ILE A 294 19.96 -1.35 -10.85
C ILE A 294 18.85 -2.20 -10.23
N SER A 295 17.64 -2.08 -10.76
CA SER A 295 16.47 -2.79 -10.27
C SER A 295 15.51 -3.17 -11.41
N THR A 296 14.56 -4.04 -11.11
CA THR A 296 13.44 -4.39 -11.98
C THR A 296 12.16 -3.69 -11.54
N GLY A 297 11.59 -2.88 -12.44
CA GLY A 297 10.38 -2.10 -12.18
C GLY A 297 10.62 -0.74 -11.54
N THR A 298 9.54 0.02 -11.34
CA THR A 298 9.55 1.31 -10.65
C THR A 298 9.10 1.17 -9.21
N LEU A 299 9.91 1.62 -8.26
CA LEU A 299 9.46 1.87 -6.89
C LEU A 299 10.00 3.21 -6.41
N THR A 300 9.16 4.01 -5.78
CA THR A 300 9.57 5.29 -5.16
C THR A 300 10.51 5.06 -3.98
N GLU A 301 10.34 3.93 -3.28
CA GLU A 301 11.20 3.47 -2.18
C GLU A 301 12.67 3.31 -2.61
N PHE A 302 12.94 2.91 -3.85
CA PHE A 302 14.31 2.71 -4.35
C PHE A 302 15.12 4.00 -4.37
N GLN A 303 14.54 5.07 -4.90
CA GLN A 303 15.20 6.38 -4.92
C GLN A 303 15.47 6.86 -3.49
N TYR A 304 14.47 6.77 -2.61
CA TYR A 304 14.61 7.17 -1.21
C TYR A 304 15.71 6.40 -0.48
N ARG A 305 15.75 5.06 -0.62
CA ARG A 305 16.79 4.24 0.01
C ARG A 305 18.16 4.47 -0.60
N LEU A 306 18.26 4.66 -1.91
CA LEU A 306 19.52 5.01 -2.56
C LEU A 306 20.06 6.35 -2.07
N GLU A 307 19.20 7.36 -1.89
CA GLU A 307 19.58 8.66 -1.32
C GLU A 307 20.08 8.53 0.13
N MET A 308 19.34 7.79 0.96
CA MET A 308 19.73 7.53 2.36
C MET A 308 21.05 6.76 2.45
N PHE A 309 21.25 5.76 1.59
CA PHE A 309 22.49 5.01 1.48
C PHE A 309 23.63 5.93 1.08
N HIS A 310 23.44 6.70 0.02
CA HIS A 310 24.46 7.57 -0.54
C HIS A 310 24.93 8.63 0.48
N ILE A 311 24.00 9.30 1.17
CA ILE A 311 24.33 10.28 2.21
C ILE A 311 25.17 9.64 3.33
N ARG A 312 24.82 8.42 3.74
CA ARG A 312 25.56 7.69 4.79
C ARG A 312 26.92 7.23 4.30
N PHE A 313 27.01 6.74 3.07
CA PHE A 313 28.26 6.33 2.44
C PHE A 313 29.24 7.50 2.34
N GLU A 314 28.86 8.63 1.74
CA GLU A 314 29.74 9.80 1.62
C GLU A 314 30.16 10.33 2.98
N LYS A 315 29.24 10.38 3.95
CA LYS A 315 29.56 10.83 5.31
C LYS A 315 30.55 9.89 6.01
N TYR A 316 30.40 8.58 5.83
CA TYR A 316 31.24 7.58 6.50
C TYR A 316 32.65 7.52 5.90
N PHE A 317 32.78 7.66 4.57
CA PHE A 317 34.06 7.57 3.85
C PHE A 317 34.59 8.93 3.35
N ASP A 318 34.18 10.06 3.98
CA ASP A 318 34.49 11.40 3.48
C ASP A 318 36.01 11.65 3.33
N ALA A 319 36.80 11.13 4.27
CA ALA A 319 38.25 11.30 4.29
C ALA A 319 38.94 10.45 3.20
N GLU A 320 38.50 9.21 3.03
CA GLU A 320 39.00 8.24 2.05
C GLU A 320 38.65 8.69 0.63
N LEU A 321 37.42 9.16 0.41
CA LEU A 321 36.97 9.72 -0.87
C LEU A 321 37.78 10.96 -1.25
N SER A 322 38.11 11.84 -0.30
CA SER A 322 38.90 13.05 -0.58
C SER A 322 40.35 12.77 -0.98
N LYS A 323 40.88 11.62 -0.56
CA LYS A 323 42.28 11.22 -0.76
C LYS A 323 42.36 9.93 -1.55
N PHE A 324 41.38 9.70 -2.45
CA PHE A 324 41.30 8.46 -3.17
C PHE A 324 42.49 8.32 -4.14
N LEU A 325 43.39 7.38 -3.85
CA LEU A 325 44.58 7.07 -4.66
C LEU A 325 44.43 5.77 -5.45
N GLY A 326 43.20 5.24 -5.58
CA GLY A 326 42.91 3.99 -6.28
C GLY A 326 42.78 2.76 -5.38
N ASP A 327 43.03 2.87 -4.07
CA ASP A 327 42.84 1.75 -3.14
C ASP A 327 41.36 1.61 -2.73
N ILE A 328 40.71 0.55 -3.24
CA ILE A 328 39.30 0.24 -2.95
C ILE A 328 39.10 -0.52 -1.63
N SER A 329 40.17 -0.98 -0.98
CA SER A 329 40.08 -1.85 0.20
C SER A 329 39.37 -1.21 1.39
N SER A 330 39.48 0.11 1.51
CA SER A 330 38.81 0.92 2.54
C SER A 330 37.28 0.84 2.48
N PHE A 331 36.69 0.58 1.30
CA PHE A 331 35.24 0.58 1.10
C PHE A 331 34.58 -0.78 1.40
N LYS A 332 35.32 -1.79 1.87
CA LYS A 332 34.76 -3.11 2.20
C LYS A 332 33.68 -3.05 3.29
N ASN A 333 33.79 -2.10 4.21
CA ASN A 333 32.80 -1.93 5.31
C ASN A 333 31.45 -1.39 4.83
N THR A 334 31.32 -1.00 3.56
CA THR A 334 30.07 -0.50 2.97
C THR A 334 28.92 -1.49 3.07
N GLU A 335 29.19 -2.80 3.12
CA GLU A 335 28.14 -3.82 3.28
C GLU A 335 27.30 -3.60 4.55
N SER A 336 27.91 -3.10 5.63
CA SER A 336 27.18 -2.78 6.86
C SER A 336 26.12 -1.69 6.63
N ILE A 337 26.45 -0.66 5.84
CA ILE A 337 25.54 0.44 5.47
C ILE A 337 24.44 -0.11 4.55
N VAL A 338 24.78 -1.01 3.61
CA VAL A 338 23.79 -1.66 2.75
C VAL A 338 22.76 -2.41 3.59
N ARG A 339 23.20 -3.22 4.55
CA ARG A 339 22.30 -3.99 5.43
C ARG A 339 21.38 -3.07 6.24
N GLU A 340 21.92 -1.97 6.78
CA GLU A 340 21.15 -1.01 7.58
C GLU A 340 20.17 -0.15 6.76
N VAL A 341 20.44 0.06 5.47
CA VAL A 341 19.58 0.91 4.63
C VAL A 341 18.60 0.09 3.81
N PHE A 342 18.99 -1.10 3.36
CA PHE A 342 18.23 -1.91 2.40
C PHE A 342 17.75 -3.26 2.95
N ILE A 343 18.12 -3.68 4.16
CA ILE A 343 17.70 -5.00 4.70
C ILE A 343 16.96 -4.86 6.03
N SER A 344 17.33 -3.88 6.86
CA SER A 344 16.52 -3.48 8.03
C SER A 344 15.37 -2.56 7.64
#